data_AF-A0AAE5A534-F1
#
_entry.id   AF-A0AAE5A534-F1
#
_cell.length_a   1.000
_cell.length_b   1.000
_cell.length_c   1.000
_cell.angle_alpha   90.00
_cell.angle_beta   90.00
_cell.angle_gamma   90.00
#
_symmetry.space_group_name_H-M   'P 1'
#
loop_
_entity.id
_entity.type
_entity.pdbx_description
1 polymer ?
#
loop_
_entity_poly.entity_id
_entity_poly.type
_entity_poly.pdbx_seq_one_letter_code
_entity_poly.pdbx_strand_id
1 'polypeptide(L)' 'MSTRNPGPDPDDAPALDEGGGVPAGDTPPDAGQTSGLSHPQPMPGRSLPVLTFVLVGLLILGIAAFFVARVFALFD' A
#
# COMPACT_ATOMS: atom_id res chain seq x y z
N MET A 1 -40.36 9.55 26.53
CA MET A 1 -39.59 10.81 26.44
C MET A 1 -38.80 10.75 25.16
N SER A 2 -39.21 11.48 24.12
CA SER A 2 -38.51 11.49 22.83
C SER A 2 -37.31 12.43 22.90
N THR A 3 -36.12 11.90 22.63
CA THR A 3 -34.87 12.65 22.52
C THR A 3 -35.01 13.66 21.38
N ARG A 4 -35.16 14.94 21.72
CA ARG A 4 -35.12 16.03 20.74
C ARG A 4 -33.67 16.12 20.24
N ASN A 5 -33.42 15.59 19.05
CA ASN A 5 -32.14 15.74 18.37
C ASN A 5 -31.89 17.25 18.16
N PRO A 6 -30.76 17.84 18.60
CA PRO A 6 -30.51 19.28 18.50
C PRO A 6 -30.20 19.77 17.08
N GLY A 7 -30.20 18.87 16.09
CA GLY A 7 -29.96 19.21 14.70
C GLY A 7 -31.12 20.02 14.09
N PRO A 8 -30.84 20.83 13.05
CA PRO A 8 -31.89 21.46 12.26
C PRO A 8 -32.84 20.38 11.69
N ASP A 9 -34.10 20.75 11.46
CA ASP A 9 -35.08 19.87 10.81
C ASP A 9 -34.48 19.42 9.45
N PRO A 10 -34.44 18.13 9.10
CA PRO A 10 -33.91 17.68 7.82
C PRO A 10 -34.59 18.35 6.61
N ASP A 11 -35.83 18.80 6.78
CA ASP A 11 -36.60 19.57 5.79
C ASP A 11 -36.13 21.05 5.68
N ASP A 12 -35.33 21.53 6.63
CA ASP A 12 -34.75 22.89 6.71
C ASP A 12 -33.23 22.88 6.47
N ALA A 13 -32.69 21.92 5.71
CA ALA A 13 -31.26 21.89 5.38
C ALA A 13 -30.90 23.04 4.40
N PRO A 14 -30.11 24.04 4.82
CA PRO A 14 -29.83 25.22 4.00
C PRO A 14 -28.74 24.89 2.98
N ALA A 15 -29.11 24.20 1.90
CA ALA A 15 -28.34 23.98 0.66
C ALA A 15 -29.00 22.96 -0.28
N LEU A 16 -30.06 22.26 0.15
CA LEU A 16 -30.69 21.21 -0.64
C LEU A 16 -31.81 21.79 -1.51
N ASP A 17 -31.70 21.64 -2.82
CA ASP A 17 -32.83 21.80 -3.72
C ASP A 17 -33.91 20.77 -3.38
N GLU A 18 -35.16 21.02 -3.80
CA GLU A 18 -36.33 20.15 -3.55
C GLU A 18 -36.12 18.68 -4.01
N GLY A 19 -35.12 18.43 -4.88
CA GLY A 19 -34.67 17.11 -5.31
C GLY A 19 -33.51 16.49 -4.50
N GLY A 20 -33.08 17.08 -3.39
CA GLY A 20 -31.95 16.64 -2.57
C GLY A 20 -30.57 16.91 -3.18
N GLY A 21 -30.50 17.71 -4.25
CA GLY A 21 -29.25 18.13 -4.88
C GLY A 21 -28.69 19.40 -4.24
N VAL A 22 -27.38 19.56 -4.26
CA VAL A 22 -26.71 20.84 -3.95
C VAL A 22 -26.25 21.49 -5.25
N PRO A 23 -26.28 22.83 -5.38
CA PRO A 23 -25.71 23.52 -6.53
C PRO A 23 -24.26 23.11 -6.78
N ALA A 24 -23.88 22.93 -8.05
CA ALA A 24 -22.51 22.62 -8.44
C ALA A 24 -21.57 23.76 -7.97
N GLY A 25 -20.84 23.51 -6.88
CA GLY A 25 -20.04 24.50 -6.17
C GLY A 25 -20.10 24.38 -4.64
N ASP A 26 -21.17 23.77 -4.09
CA ASP A 26 -21.32 23.49 -2.64
C ASP A 26 -20.74 22.15 -2.20
N THR A 27 -20.35 21.30 -3.16
CA THR A 27 -19.42 20.19 -2.89
C THR A 27 -18.01 20.80 -2.82
N PRO A 28 -17.27 20.64 -1.70
CA PRO A 28 -15.91 21.17 -1.61
C PRO A 28 -15.08 20.75 -2.83
N PRO A 29 -14.40 21.68 -3.51
CA PRO A 29 -13.41 21.28 -4.52
C PRO A 29 -12.33 20.47 -3.79
N ASP A 30 -12.03 19.28 -4.29
CA ASP A 30 -10.98 18.38 -3.79
C ASP A 30 -11.21 17.68 -2.44
N ALA A 31 -12.39 17.08 -2.21
CA ALA A 31 -12.48 15.91 -1.31
C ALA A 31 -11.87 14.66 -1.97
N GLY A 32 -10.58 14.70 -2.33
CA GLY A 32 -9.96 13.62 -3.09
C GLY A 32 -8.43 13.62 -3.15
N GLN A 33 -7.74 14.51 -2.43
CA GLN A 33 -6.28 14.45 -2.36
C GLN A 33 -5.78 14.05 -0.97
N THR A 34 -5.55 12.76 -0.81
CA THR A 34 -4.58 12.23 0.18
C THR A 34 -3.13 12.43 -0.26
N SER A 35 -2.91 12.94 -1.48
CA SER A 35 -1.62 13.23 -2.12
C SER A 35 -0.69 14.13 -1.27
N GLY A 36 -1.23 14.88 -0.29
CA GLY A 36 -0.46 15.74 0.61
C GLY A 36 -0.17 15.19 2.02
N LEU A 37 -0.71 14.03 2.41
CA LEU A 37 -0.54 13.46 3.77
C LEU A 37 0.57 12.40 3.87
N SER A 38 1.19 12.05 2.75
CA SER A 38 2.25 11.05 2.71
C SER A 38 3.58 11.67 3.12
N HIS A 39 4.11 11.28 4.28
CA HIS A 39 5.50 11.59 4.65
C HIS A 39 6.47 10.86 3.70
N PRO A 40 7.64 11.45 3.37
CA PRO A 40 8.67 10.76 2.60
C PRO A 40 8.95 9.39 3.20
N GLN A 41 8.64 8.33 2.44
CA GLN A 41 8.90 6.97 2.88
C GLN A 41 10.40 6.70 2.71
N PRO A 42 11.10 6.20 3.74
CA PRO A 42 12.47 5.78 3.58
C PRO A 42 12.54 4.67 2.53
N MET A 43 13.34 4.89 1.49
CA MET A 43 13.61 3.83 0.51
C MET A 43 14.36 2.68 1.20
N PRO A 44 13.90 1.43 1.06
CA PRO A 44 14.62 0.28 1.59
C PRO A 44 16.05 0.25 1.05
N GLY A 45 17.02 0.07 1.95
CA GLY A 45 18.42 -0.09 1.56
C GLY A 45 18.64 -1.33 0.70
N ARG A 46 19.57 -1.27 -0.24
CA ARG A 46 19.90 -2.39 -1.16
C ARG A 46 20.81 -3.46 -0.54
N SER A 47 21.38 -3.22 0.63
CA SER A 47 22.37 -4.10 1.26
C SER A 47 21.81 -5.48 1.60
N LEU A 48 20.62 -5.54 2.20
CA LEU A 48 19.98 -6.80 2.57
C LEU A 48 19.63 -7.66 1.35
N PRO A 49 18.93 -7.15 0.30
CA PRO A 49 18.69 -7.91 -0.92
C PRO A 49 19.96 -8.44 -1.57
N VAL A 50 21.01 -7.60 -1.67
CA VAL A 50 22.29 -7.99 -2.27
C VAL A 50 22.94 -9.12 -1.47
N LEU A 51 22.98 -9.02 -0.14
CA LEU A 51 23.50 -10.07 0.72
C LEU A 51 22.74 -11.39 0.52
N THR A 52 21.41 -11.33 0.44
CA THR A 52 20.59 -12.53 0.18
C THR A 52 20.95 -13.18 -1.15
N PHE A 53 21.09 -12.41 -2.22
CA PHE A 53 21.48 -12.95 -3.53
C PHE A 53 22.88 -13.58 -3.51
N VAL A 54 23.84 -12.98 -2.80
CA VAL A 54 25.19 -13.54 -2.65
C VAL A 54 25.15 -14.88 -1.92
N LEU A 55 24.42 -14.98 -0.81
CA LEU A 55 24.29 -16.22 -0.03
C LEU A 55 23.62 -17.33 -0.84
N VAL A 56 22.52 -17.01 -1.53
CA VAL A 56 21.82 -17.97 -2.41
C VAL A 56 22.73 -18.42 -3.55
N GLY A 57 23.47 -17.50 -4.18
CA GLY A 57 24.42 -17.82 -5.24
C GLY A 57 25.51 -18.78 -4.77
N LEU A 58 26.10 -18.54 -3.59
CA LEU A 58 27.10 -19.43 -3.00
C LEU A 58 26.53 -20.81 -2.68
N LEU A 59 25.29 -20.89 -2.16
CA LEU A 59 24.62 -22.15 -1.88
C LEU A 59 24.42 -22.97 -3.16
N ILE A 60 23.88 -22.34 -4.23
CA ILE A 60 23.68 -22.98 -5.53
C ILE A 60 25.00 -23.49 -6.09
N LEU A 61 26.05 -22.66 -6.03
CA LEU A 61 27.38 -23.03 -6.52
C LEU A 61 27.97 -24.21 -5.73
N GLY A 62 27.80 -24.22 -4.41
CA GLY A 62 28.23 -25.32 -3.54
C GLY A 62 27.49 -26.62 -3.84
N ILE A 63 26.18 -26.57 -4.03
CA ILE A 63 25.37 -27.74 -4.41
C ILE A 63 25.80 -28.26 -5.79
N ALA A 64 25.98 -27.38 -6.77
CA ALA A 64 26.44 -27.75 -8.11
C ALA A 64 27.83 -28.41 -8.06
N ALA A 65 28.78 -27.80 -7.33
CA ALA A 65 30.12 -28.36 -7.13
C ALA A 65 30.08 -29.74 -6.45
N PHE A 66 29.21 -29.91 -5.44
CA PHE A 66 29.01 -31.21 -4.80
C PHE A 66 28.56 -32.28 -5.79
N PHE A 67 27.54 -32.00 -6.62
CA PHE A 67 27.10 -32.96 -7.63
C PHE A 67 28.18 -33.27 -8.66
N VAL A 68 28.88 -32.25 -9.15
CA VAL A 68 30.02 -32.44 -10.06
C VAL A 68 31.07 -33.35 -9.44
N ALA A 69 31.48 -33.09 -8.19
CA ALA A 69 32.43 -33.93 -7.48
C ALA A 69 31.91 -35.37 -7.28
N ARG A 70 30.63 -35.55 -6.97
CA ARG A 70 30.00 -36.87 -6.80
C ARG A 70 29.94 -37.67 -8.09
N VAL A 71 29.75 -37.01 -9.22
CA VAL A 71 29.80 -37.61 -10.56
C VAL A 71 31.22 -38.07 -10.86
N PHE A 72 32.22 -37.21 -10.68
CA PHE A 72 33.63 -37.60 -10.87
C PHE A 72 34.03 -38.77 -9.99
N ALA A 73 33.68 -38.74 -8.69
CA ALA A 73 33.98 -39.81 -7.74
C ALA A 73 33.22 -41.12 -8.00
N LEU A 74 32.22 -41.13 -8.89
CA LEU A 74 31.53 -42.36 -9.31
C LEU A 74 32.22 -43.03 -10.50
N PHE A 75 32.96 -42.27 -11.30
CA PHE A 75 33.62 -42.73 -12.52
C PHE A 75 35.12 -43.01 -12.34
N ASP A 76 35.69 -42.66 -11.20
CA ASP A 76 37.02 -43.07 -10.71
C ASP A 76 36.88 -44.34 -9.85
#